data_AF-M2BQE5-F1
#
_entry.id   AF-M2BQE5-F1
#
_cell.length_a   1.000
_cell.length_b   1.000
_cell.length_c   1.000
_cell.angle_alpha   90.00
_cell.angle_beta   90.00
_cell.angle_gamma   90.00
#
_symmetry.space_group_name_H-M   'P 1'
#
loop_
_entity.id
_entity.type
_entity.pdbx_description
1 polymer ?
#
loop_
_entity_poly.entity_id
_entity_poly.type
_entity_poly.pdbx_seq_one_letter_code
_entity_poly.pdbx_strand_id
1 'polypeptide(L)'
;MEKMKNKFNARIFKPIGCTSIFFLSLGLMMLSFSLFIFLNPIKIDLFFYGFLFGILGFIFTFNVFGQKIVVQNNKMYVYLWGKNRWTFDLASLHQTEMGVYYRNKINAILYGSRYHRKHFSIQVMTEKEKTCFPVDLYSTKQQRTIVFILNNSTYNKFNDCRLQGQEKYLINARLVMAMYSQKSGKHDHCEFCRTKFGYSGGLERGYATKDRYLWICEKCFEDFKDMFNFKVIQNRK
;
A
#
# COMPACT_ATOMS: atom_id res chain seq x y z
N MET A 1 25.33 3.94 -22.73
CA MET A 1 24.52 3.39 -21.64
C MET A 1 23.07 3.37 -22.09
N GLU A 2 22.62 2.18 -22.43
CA GLU A 2 21.43 1.86 -23.19
C GLU A 2 20.16 1.99 -22.35
N LYS A 3 19.13 2.64 -22.91
CA LYS A 3 17.83 2.88 -22.27
C LYS A 3 17.14 1.55 -21.96
N MET A 4 17.13 1.13 -20.69
CA MET A 4 16.17 0.13 -20.20
C MET A 4 14.75 0.71 -20.19
N LYS A 5 14.12 0.73 -21.38
CA LYS A 5 12.66 0.82 -21.52
C LYS A 5 12.05 -0.50 -21.06
N ASN A 6 11.93 -0.70 -19.75
CA ASN A 6 11.00 -1.69 -19.20
C ASN A 6 9.58 -1.17 -19.44
N LYS A 7 9.06 -1.50 -20.62
CA LYS A 7 7.67 -1.30 -21.01
C LYS A 7 6.84 -2.12 -20.02
N PHE A 8 6.06 -1.44 -19.17
CA PHE A 8 5.08 -2.06 -18.29
C PHE A 8 4.04 -2.75 -19.19
N ASN A 9 4.27 -4.01 -19.54
CA ASN A 9 3.33 -4.82 -20.28
C ASN A 9 2.23 -5.27 -19.32
N ALA A 10 1.37 -4.33 -18.92
CA ALA A 10 0.07 -4.67 -18.37
C ALA A 10 -0.74 -5.35 -19.50
N ARG A 11 -0.61 -6.67 -19.65
CA ARG A 11 -1.55 -7.45 -20.47
C ARG A 11 -2.92 -7.35 -19.80
N ILE A 12 -3.71 -6.40 -20.25
CA ILE A 12 -5.14 -6.32 -19.95
C ILE A 12 -5.78 -7.56 -20.58
N PHE A 13 -5.80 -8.66 -19.83
CA PHE A 13 -6.56 -9.84 -20.22
C PHE A 13 -8.03 -9.45 -20.22
N LYS A 14 -8.62 -9.32 -21.42
CA LYS A 14 -10.07 -9.24 -21.59
C LYS A 14 -10.65 -10.49 -20.91
N PRO A 15 -11.42 -10.35 -19.81
CA PRO A 15 -12.00 -11.52 -19.19
C PRO A 15 -12.94 -12.17 -20.19
N ILE A 16 -12.74 -13.47 -20.45
CA ILE A 16 -13.78 -14.32 -21.01
C ILE A 16 -14.98 -14.15 -20.07
N GLY A 17 -16.14 -13.77 -20.61
CA GLY A 17 -17.28 -13.27 -19.82
C GLY A 17 -17.65 -14.20 -18.66
N CYS A 18 -17.30 -13.82 -17.43
CA CYS A 18 -17.67 -14.56 -16.21
C CYS A 18 -19.19 -14.66 -16.00
N THR A 19 -19.97 -13.84 -16.70
CA THR A 19 -21.43 -13.99 -16.77
C THR A 19 -21.80 -15.40 -17.23
N SER A 20 -21.10 -15.95 -18.23
CA SER A 20 -21.39 -17.27 -18.81
C SER A 20 -21.25 -18.41 -17.80
N ILE A 21 -20.18 -18.39 -16.99
CA ILE A 21 -19.91 -19.46 -16.01
C ILE A 21 -20.88 -19.38 -14.84
N PHE A 22 -21.21 -18.17 -14.36
CA PHE A 22 -22.20 -17.97 -13.31
C PHE A 22 -23.61 -18.40 -13.76
N PHE A 23 -24.01 -18.06 -15.00
CA PHE A 23 -25.29 -18.52 -15.56
C PHE A 23 -25.33 -20.04 -15.74
N LEU A 24 -24.20 -20.67 -16.10
CA LEU A 24 -24.12 -22.13 -16.22
C LEU A 24 -24.27 -22.81 -14.85
N SER A 25 -23.58 -22.31 -13.81
CA SER A 25 -23.69 -22.89 -12.46
C SER A 25 -25.07 -22.67 -11.87
N LEU A 26 -25.66 -21.49 -12.06
CA LEU A 26 -27.02 -21.20 -11.60
C LEU A 26 -28.04 -22.07 -12.34
N GLY A 27 -27.87 -22.26 -13.66
CA GLY A 27 -28.72 -23.13 -14.48
C GLY A 27 -28.67 -24.60 -14.04
N LEU A 28 -27.48 -25.14 -13.76
CA LEU A 28 -27.31 -26.50 -13.24
C LEU A 28 -27.95 -26.67 -11.85
N MET A 29 -27.82 -25.65 -10.99
CA MET A 29 -28.43 -25.67 -9.67
C MET A 29 -29.96 -25.68 -9.76
N MET A 30 -30.53 -24.84 -10.65
CA MET A 30 -31.97 -24.82 -10.91
C MET A 30 -32.47 -26.16 -11.47
N LEU A 31 -31.76 -26.77 -12.42
CA LEU A 31 -32.10 -28.09 -12.96
C LEU A 31 -32.11 -29.18 -11.87
N SER A 32 -31.09 -29.20 -11.02
CA SER A 32 -31.03 -30.17 -9.90
C SER A 32 -32.16 -29.98 -8.89
N PHE A 33 -32.55 -28.72 -8.63
CA PHE A 33 -33.65 -28.39 -7.74
C PHE A 33 -35.00 -28.80 -8.34
N SER A 34 -35.22 -28.55 -9.63
CA SER A 34 -36.42 -28.98 -10.34
C SER A 34 -36.58 -30.51 -10.36
N LEU A 35 -35.49 -31.26 -10.57
CA LEU A 35 -35.53 -32.73 -10.51
C LEU A 35 -35.89 -33.23 -9.10
N PHE A 36 -35.35 -32.59 -8.07
CA PHE A 36 -35.61 -32.97 -6.68
C PHE A 36 -37.05 -32.73 -6.25
N ILE A 37 -37.65 -31.60 -6.67
CA ILE A 37 -39.09 -31.29 -6.45
C ILE A 37 -39.97 -32.39 -7.04
N PHE A 38 -39.66 -32.84 -8.27
CA PHE A 38 -40.44 -33.87 -8.96
C PHE A 38 -40.38 -35.24 -8.25
N LEU A 39 -39.26 -35.56 -7.60
CA LEU A 39 -39.03 -36.88 -7.00
C LEU A 39 -39.51 -37.01 -5.56
N ASN A 40 -39.73 -35.90 -4.83
CA ASN A 40 -40.10 -35.93 -3.41
C ASN A 40 -41.23 -34.93 -3.06
N PRO A 41 -42.51 -35.32 -3.22
CA PRO A 41 -43.67 -34.44 -3.01
C PRO A 41 -44.06 -34.23 -1.54
N ILE A 42 -43.28 -34.72 -0.57
CA ILE A 42 -43.66 -34.73 0.85
C ILE A 42 -43.31 -33.36 1.50
N LYS A 43 -44.32 -32.80 2.19
CA LYS A 43 -44.43 -31.46 2.80
C LYS A 43 -43.37 -31.14 3.86
N ILE A 44 -42.10 -31.09 3.49
CA ILE A 44 -41.10 -30.29 4.18
C ILE A 44 -41.06 -28.95 3.45
N ASP A 45 -40.88 -27.83 4.15
CA ASP A 45 -40.75 -26.50 3.55
C ASP A 45 -39.54 -26.47 2.59
N LEU A 46 -39.75 -26.96 1.36
CA LEU A 46 -38.78 -26.99 0.27
C LEU A 46 -38.24 -25.59 -0.02
N PHE A 47 -39.06 -24.59 0.27
CA PHE A 47 -38.68 -23.18 0.23
C PHE A 47 -37.47 -22.89 1.14
N PHE A 48 -37.43 -23.46 2.35
CA PHE A 48 -36.36 -23.20 3.31
C PHE A 48 -35.02 -23.77 2.85
N TYR A 49 -35.00 -25.00 2.34
CA TYR A 49 -33.76 -25.62 1.85
C TYR A 49 -33.26 -24.96 0.56
N GLY A 50 -34.14 -24.66 -0.39
CA GLY A 50 -33.76 -23.92 -1.61
C GLY A 50 -33.18 -22.54 -1.28
N PHE A 51 -33.79 -21.83 -0.33
CA PHE A 51 -33.31 -20.54 0.14
C PHE A 51 -31.95 -20.64 0.84
N LEU A 52 -31.77 -21.63 1.74
CA LEU A 52 -30.52 -21.83 2.46
C LEU A 52 -29.37 -22.20 1.51
N PHE A 53 -29.60 -23.11 0.56
CA PHE A 53 -28.60 -23.46 -0.47
C PHE A 53 -28.27 -22.28 -1.38
N GLY A 54 -29.27 -21.46 -1.74
CA GLY A 54 -29.05 -20.22 -2.48
C GLY A 54 -28.15 -19.24 -1.72
N ILE A 55 -28.41 -19.02 -0.43
CA ILE A 55 -27.58 -18.16 0.43
C ILE A 55 -26.17 -18.73 0.57
N LEU A 56 -26.01 -20.01 0.86
CA LEU A 56 -24.70 -20.64 1.02
C LEU A 56 -23.89 -20.62 -0.29
N GLY A 57 -24.52 -20.88 -1.43
CA GLY A 57 -23.89 -20.79 -2.75
C GLY A 57 -23.47 -19.36 -3.10
N PHE A 58 -24.29 -18.36 -2.73
CA PHE A 58 -23.95 -16.95 -2.89
C PHE A 58 -22.78 -16.54 -1.98
N ILE A 59 -22.79 -16.94 -0.71
CA ILE A 59 -21.69 -16.69 0.23
C ILE A 59 -20.40 -17.35 -0.25
N PHE A 60 -20.48 -18.60 -0.73
CA PHE A 60 -19.33 -19.34 -1.25
C PHE A 60 -18.74 -18.67 -2.48
N THR A 61 -19.58 -18.28 -3.45
CA THR A 61 -19.10 -17.59 -4.67
C THR A 61 -18.44 -16.25 -4.34
N PHE A 62 -18.99 -15.45 -3.42
CA PHE A 62 -18.35 -14.20 -3.01
C PHE A 62 -17.03 -14.39 -2.24
N ASN A 63 -16.96 -15.38 -1.35
CA ASN A 63 -15.75 -15.64 -0.57
C ASN A 63 -14.62 -16.27 -1.39
N VAL A 64 -14.96 -17.15 -2.33
CA VAL A 64 -13.97 -17.86 -3.16
C VAL A 64 -13.47 -16.98 -4.31
N PHE A 65 -14.37 -16.18 -4.89
CA PHE A 65 -14.05 -15.41 -6.09
C PHE A 65 -13.87 -13.90 -5.85
N GLY A 66 -13.95 -13.46 -4.60
CA GLY A 66 -13.72 -12.08 -4.21
C GLY A 66 -12.30 -11.57 -4.54
N GLN A 67 -12.14 -10.25 -4.47
CA GLN A 67 -10.80 -9.65 -4.54
C GLN A 67 -9.99 -10.08 -3.32
N LYS A 68 -8.78 -10.61 -3.54
CA LYS A 68 -7.84 -10.99 -2.48
C LYS A 68 -6.56 -10.20 -2.65
N ILE A 69 -6.14 -9.52 -1.59
CA ILE A 69 -4.85 -8.83 -1.55
C ILE A 69 -3.90 -9.65 -0.70
N VAL A 70 -2.74 -9.97 -1.24
CA VAL A 70 -1.67 -10.72 -0.57
C VAL A 70 -0.41 -9.88 -0.59
N VAL A 71 0.29 -9.81 0.52
CA VAL A 71 1.56 -9.08 0.62
C VAL A 71 2.65 -10.05 1.04
N GLN A 72 3.69 -10.16 0.23
CA GLN A 72 4.81 -11.07 0.46
C GLN A 72 6.07 -10.53 -0.22
N ASN A 73 7.22 -10.64 0.44
CA ASN A 73 8.54 -10.27 -0.11
C ASN A 73 8.57 -8.85 -0.71
N ASN A 74 8.10 -7.85 0.04
CA ASN A 74 8.00 -6.45 -0.39
C ASN A 74 7.12 -6.20 -1.63
N LYS A 75 6.26 -7.16 -2.00
CA LYS A 75 5.34 -7.03 -3.13
C LYS A 75 3.90 -7.17 -2.67
N MET A 76 3.03 -6.33 -3.23
CA MET A 76 1.58 -6.43 -3.08
C MET A 76 0.98 -7.08 -4.34
N TYR A 77 0.26 -8.18 -4.14
CA TYR A 77 -0.45 -8.92 -5.18
C TYR A 77 -1.94 -8.70 -5.02
N VAL A 78 -2.59 -8.23 -6.08
CA VAL A 78 -4.04 -8.06 -6.11
C VAL A 78 -4.62 -9.14 -7.02
N TYR A 79 -5.24 -10.13 -6.39
CA TYR A 79 -5.95 -11.21 -7.05
C TYR A 79 -7.40 -10.82 -7.28
N LEU A 80 -7.88 -11.08 -8.48
CA LEU A 80 -9.29 -11.00 -8.85
C LEU A 80 -9.69 -12.39 -9.31
N TRP A 81 -10.66 -13.03 -8.66
CA TRP A 81 -11.14 -14.36 -9.04
C TRP A 81 -10.01 -15.41 -9.07
N GLY A 82 -9.15 -15.38 -8.06
CA GLY A 82 -8.01 -16.30 -7.94
C GLY A 82 -6.84 -16.05 -8.90
N LYS A 83 -6.95 -15.09 -9.84
CA LYS A 83 -5.87 -14.74 -10.78
C LYS A 83 -5.17 -13.46 -10.32
N ASN A 84 -3.84 -13.50 -10.29
CA ASN A 84 -3.03 -12.30 -10.05
C ASN A 84 -3.25 -11.32 -11.21
N ARG A 85 -3.86 -10.16 -10.91
CA ARG A 85 -4.12 -9.12 -11.91
C ARG A 85 -3.08 -8.02 -11.85
N TRP A 86 -2.61 -7.69 -10.64
CA TRP A 86 -1.66 -6.61 -10.43
C TRP A 86 -0.64 -7.00 -9.37
N THR A 87 0.61 -6.61 -9.62
CA THR A 87 1.72 -6.79 -8.69
C THR A 87 2.44 -5.45 -8.55
N PHE A 88 2.58 -4.98 -7.32
CA PHE A 88 3.24 -3.72 -6.99
C PHE A 88 4.45 -4.00 -6.13
N ASP A 89 5.57 -3.33 -6.41
CA ASP A 89 6.67 -3.25 -5.47
C ASP A 89 6.32 -2.20 -4.41
N LEU A 90 6.28 -2.59 -3.13
CA LEU A 90 5.96 -1.68 -2.05
C LEU A 90 6.99 -0.55 -1.92
N ALA A 91 8.25 -0.79 -2.30
CA ALA A 91 9.28 0.26 -2.30
C ALA A 91 9.03 1.35 -3.36
N SER A 92 8.25 1.03 -4.40
CA SER A 92 7.89 1.98 -5.47
C SER A 92 6.63 2.81 -5.15
N LEU A 93 5.98 2.57 -4.01
CA LEU A 93 4.82 3.33 -3.56
C LEU A 93 5.29 4.61 -2.87
N HIS A 94 5.25 5.73 -3.60
CA HIS A 94 5.63 7.03 -3.03
C HIS A 94 4.49 7.67 -2.24
N GLN A 95 3.25 7.48 -2.69
CA GLN A 95 2.07 8.04 -2.06
C GLN A 95 0.87 7.13 -2.29
N THR A 96 0.11 6.88 -1.23
CA THR A 96 -1.16 6.17 -1.27
C THR A 96 -2.24 7.07 -0.72
N GLU A 97 -3.09 7.60 -1.59
CA GLU A 97 -4.28 8.34 -1.17
C GLU A 97 -5.47 7.39 -1.06
N MET A 98 -6.16 7.44 0.07
CA MET A 98 -7.48 6.85 0.22
C MET A 98 -8.53 7.92 -0.05
N GLY A 99 -9.12 7.85 -1.24
CA GLY A 99 -10.27 8.68 -1.62
C GLY A 99 -11.55 7.84 -1.72
N VAL A 100 -12.67 8.43 -1.32
CA VAL A 100 -14.00 7.94 -1.70
C VAL A 100 -14.18 8.26 -3.18
N TYR A 101 -14.08 7.25 -4.04
CA TYR A 101 -14.23 7.46 -5.48
C TYR A 101 -15.68 7.21 -5.92
N TYR A 102 -16.29 8.21 -6.53
CA TYR A 102 -17.62 8.08 -7.12
C TYR A 102 -17.48 7.63 -8.57
N ARG A 103 -17.87 6.39 -8.87
CA ARG A 103 -17.78 5.81 -10.22
C ARG A 103 -18.57 6.59 -11.27
N ASN A 104 -19.56 7.41 -10.86
CA ASN A 104 -20.26 8.34 -11.73
C ASN A 104 -20.94 9.45 -10.89
N LYS A 105 -20.82 10.72 -11.31
CA LYS A 105 -21.44 11.88 -10.62
C LYS A 105 -22.98 11.76 -10.57
N ILE A 106 -23.57 11.10 -11.56
CA ILE A 106 -25.02 10.85 -11.69
C ILE A 106 -25.53 9.88 -10.61
N ASN A 107 -24.76 8.85 -10.24
CA ASN A 107 -25.17 7.87 -9.22
C ASN A 107 -25.12 8.44 -7.81
N ALA A 108 -24.32 9.48 -7.58
CA ALA A 108 -24.27 10.18 -6.29
C ALA A 108 -25.54 11.02 -6.04
N ILE A 109 -26.18 11.50 -7.10
CA ILE A 109 -27.39 12.35 -7.03
C ILE A 109 -28.65 11.48 -6.88
N LEU A 110 -28.72 10.34 -7.57
CA LEU A 110 -29.94 9.53 -7.66
C LEU A 110 -30.26 8.66 -6.43
N TYR A 111 -29.26 8.22 -5.65
CA TYR A 111 -29.49 7.16 -4.64
C TYR A 111 -29.50 7.60 -3.18
N GLY A 112 -29.31 8.89 -2.89
CA GLY A 112 -29.38 9.41 -1.51
C GLY A 112 -28.33 8.81 -0.58
N SER A 113 -28.09 9.48 0.55
CA SER A 113 -26.86 9.27 1.33
C SER A 113 -26.76 7.96 2.15
N ARG A 114 -27.70 7.03 1.99
CA ARG A 114 -27.87 5.90 2.93
C ARG A 114 -27.35 4.55 2.44
N TYR A 115 -26.99 4.42 1.16
CA TYR A 115 -26.36 3.21 0.58
C TYR A 115 -24.97 3.47 0.00
N HIS A 116 -24.19 4.31 0.68
CA HIS A 116 -22.82 4.61 0.26
C HIS A 116 -21.88 3.42 0.46
N ARG A 117 -21.69 2.60 -0.57
CA ARG A 117 -20.47 1.79 -0.65
C ARG A 117 -19.30 2.76 -0.80
N LYS A 118 -18.50 2.88 0.26
CA LYS A 118 -17.21 3.54 0.19
C LYS A 118 -16.33 2.70 -0.74
N HIS A 119 -16.24 3.08 -2.00
CA HIS A 119 -15.26 2.52 -2.91
C HIS A 119 -13.90 3.10 -2.53
N PHE A 120 -13.02 2.25 -2.03
CA PHE A 120 -11.66 2.61 -1.69
C PHE A 120 -10.84 2.55 -2.97
N SER A 121 -10.50 3.71 -3.52
CA SER A 121 -9.47 3.74 -4.56
C SER A 121 -8.11 3.81 -3.87
N ILE A 122 -7.19 2.93 -4.26
CA ILE A 122 -5.77 3.11 -3.94
C ILE A 122 -5.17 3.82 -5.14
N GLN A 123 -4.77 5.07 -4.95
CA GLN A 123 -3.93 5.75 -5.93
C GLN A 123 -2.50 5.34 -5.68
N VAL A 124 -1.89 4.66 -6.65
CA VAL A 124 -0.48 4.30 -6.62
C VAL A 124 0.25 5.33 -7.47
N MET A 125 0.98 6.21 -6.80
CA MET A 125 1.91 7.14 -7.45
C MET A 125 3.27 6.45 -7.59
N THR A 126 3.66 6.16 -8.83
CA THR A 126 5.04 5.78 -9.18
C THR A 126 5.76 7.00 -9.76
N GLU A 127 7.09 6.97 -9.86
CA GLU A 127 7.87 8.05 -10.51
C GLU A 127 7.42 8.36 -11.95
N LYS A 128 6.75 7.41 -12.62
CA LYS A 128 6.45 7.49 -14.04
C LYS A 128 4.97 7.73 -14.34
N GLU A 129 4.06 7.19 -13.52
CA GLU A 129 2.62 7.26 -13.77
C GLU A 129 1.80 7.26 -12.48
N LYS A 130 0.68 7.99 -12.53
CA LYS A 130 -0.41 7.96 -11.55
C LYS A 130 -1.44 6.91 -12.00
N THR A 131 -1.54 5.81 -11.27
CA THR A 131 -2.56 4.78 -11.59
C THR A 131 -3.55 4.66 -10.44
N CYS A 132 -4.84 4.85 -10.76
CA CYS A 132 -5.93 4.68 -9.81
C CYS A 132 -6.45 3.24 -9.89
N PHE A 133 -6.34 2.49 -8.80
CA PHE A 133 -6.92 1.16 -8.70
C PHE A 133 -8.22 1.24 -7.89
N PRO A 134 -9.38 0.99 -8.52
CA PRO A 134 -10.60 0.78 -7.75
C PRO A 134 -10.43 -0.56 -7.01
N VAL A 135 -10.19 -0.50 -5.70
CA VAL A 135 -10.19 -1.68 -4.86
C VAL A 135 -11.51 -1.70 -4.14
N ASP A 136 -12.39 -2.60 -4.56
CA ASP A 136 -13.65 -2.79 -3.88
C ASP A 136 -13.37 -3.55 -2.59
N LEU A 137 -13.06 -2.82 -1.53
CA LEU A 137 -12.80 -3.39 -0.21
C LEU A 137 -14.13 -3.66 0.49
N TYR A 138 -14.53 -4.92 0.42
CA TYR A 138 -15.84 -5.38 0.92
C TYR A 138 -15.93 -5.41 2.45
N SER A 139 -14.81 -5.40 3.18
CA SER A 139 -14.82 -5.35 4.65
C SER A 139 -13.94 -4.25 5.24
N THR A 140 -14.41 -3.67 6.34
CA THR A 140 -13.65 -2.74 7.19
C THR A 140 -12.35 -3.36 7.72
N LYS A 141 -12.31 -4.68 7.92
CA LYS A 141 -11.10 -5.42 8.29
C LYS A 141 -10.05 -5.35 7.18
N GLN A 142 -10.43 -5.63 5.92
CA GLN A 142 -9.53 -5.51 4.78
C GLN A 142 -9.02 -4.07 4.59
N GLN A 143 -9.90 -3.08 4.77
CA GLN A 143 -9.53 -1.65 4.74
C GLN A 143 -8.47 -1.35 5.81
N ARG A 144 -8.72 -1.70 7.08
CA ARG A 144 -7.75 -1.49 8.16
C ARG A 144 -6.44 -2.22 7.93
N THR A 145 -6.47 -3.45 7.42
CA THR A 145 -5.26 -4.21 7.12
C THR A 145 -4.44 -3.56 5.99
N ILE A 146 -5.09 -3.12 4.92
CA ILE A 146 -4.40 -2.45 3.80
C ILE A 146 -3.83 -1.11 4.24
N VAL A 147 -4.59 -0.34 5.03
CA VAL A 147 -4.11 0.90 5.64
C VAL A 147 -2.93 0.63 6.54
N PHE A 148 -3.00 -0.39 7.40
CA PHE A 148 -1.90 -0.77 8.28
C PHE A 148 -0.66 -1.23 7.51
N ILE A 149 -0.82 -1.95 6.40
CA ILE A 149 0.29 -2.38 5.54
C ILE A 149 0.89 -1.19 4.80
N LEU A 150 0.06 -0.37 4.14
CA LEU A 150 0.48 0.85 3.48
C LEU A 150 1.21 1.73 4.47
N ASN A 151 0.63 1.92 5.65
CA ASN A 151 1.25 2.69 6.70
C ASN A 151 2.56 2.02 7.14
N ASN A 152 2.61 0.74 7.49
CA ASN A 152 3.90 0.17 7.90
C ASN A 152 4.96 0.14 6.79
N SER A 153 4.57 0.17 5.51
CA SER A 153 5.49 0.28 4.38
C SER A 153 5.97 1.71 4.08
N THR A 154 5.16 2.75 4.34
CA THR A 154 5.48 4.16 4.02
C THR A 154 5.39 5.11 5.23
N TYR A 155 4.43 4.91 6.14
CA TYR A 155 4.12 5.71 7.33
C TYR A 155 5.13 5.61 8.48
N ASN A 156 6.03 4.62 8.51
CA ASN A 156 7.09 4.65 9.54
C ASN A 156 8.25 5.58 9.19
N LYS A 157 8.33 6.08 7.93
CA LYS A 157 9.35 7.05 7.53
C LYS A 157 8.87 8.49 7.61
N PHE A 158 7.59 8.79 7.32
CA PHE A 158 7.09 10.19 7.29
C PHE A 158 6.53 10.74 8.61
N ASN A 159 6.27 9.90 9.61
CA ASN A 159 5.79 10.32 10.94
C ASN A 159 6.86 10.16 12.05
N ASP A 160 8.12 10.02 11.68
CA ASP A 160 9.20 10.02 12.66
C ASP A 160 9.30 11.41 13.31
N CYS A 161 9.20 11.47 14.64
CA CYS A 161 9.21 12.73 15.39
C CYS A 161 10.53 13.52 15.26
N ARG A 162 11.58 12.90 14.72
CA ARG A 162 12.86 13.53 14.40
C ARG A 162 12.80 14.37 13.12
N LEU A 163 11.77 14.20 12.28
CA LEU A 163 11.56 15.00 11.07
C LEU A 163 10.79 16.29 11.42
N GLN A 164 11.46 17.43 11.28
CA GLN A 164 11.01 18.76 11.69
C GLN A 164 11.22 19.83 10.60
N GLY A 165 11.41 19.44 9.35
CA GLY A 165 11.65 20.37 8.24
C GLY A 165 13.06 20.29 7.63
N GLN A 166 13.86 19.30 8.03
CA GLN A 166 15.24 19.15 7.57
C GLN A 166 15.33 18.94 6.05
N GLU A 167 14.27 18.43 5.42
CA GLU A 167 14.21 18.16 3.97
C GLU A 167 14.54 19.41 3.13
N LYS A 168 14.29 20.60 3.68
CA LYS A 168 14.58 21.88 3.02
C LYS A 168 16.07 22.13 2.76
N TYR A 169 16.96 21.52 3.53
CA TYR A 169 18.40 21.77 3.45
C TYR A 169 19.29 20.52 3.48
N LEU A 170 18.76 19.36 3.91
CA LEU A 170 19.51 18.12 3.97
C LEU A 170 19.29 17.18 2.78
N ILE A 171 18.30 17.43 1.90
CA ILE A 171 18.11 16.62 0.69
C ILE A 171 19.36 16.69 -0.20
N ASN A 172 19.86 15.53 -0.61
CA ASN A 172 21.09 15.36 -1.41
C ASN A 172 22.36 15.94 -0.75
N ALA A 173 22.36 16.15 0.57
CA ALA A 173 23.50 16.70 1.27
C ALA A 173 24.75 15.83 1.10
N ARG A 174 25.88 16.50 0.89
CA ARG A 174 27.20 15.86 0.83
C ARG A 174 27.82 15.88 2.22
N LEU A 175 28.00 14.69 2.77
CA LEU A 175 28.43 14.48 4.14
C LEU A 175 29.83 13.88 4.19
N VAL A 176 30.62 14.27 5.18
CA VAL A 176 31.90 13.68 5.53
C VAL A 176 31.78 13.02 6.90
N MET A 177 32.29 11.80 7.03
CA MET A 177 32.50 11.22 8.36
C MET A 177 33.65 11.96 9.02
N ALA A 178 33.41 12.55 10.19
CA ALA A 178 34.38 13.38 10.88
C ALA A 178 34.35 13.13 12.40
N MET A 179 35.53 13.24 13.02
CA MET A 179 35.63 13.41 14.47
C MET A 179 35.16 14.82 14.81
N TYR A 180 34.29 14.91 15.82
CA TYR A 180 33.84 16.17 16.36
C TYR A 180 34.99 16.82 17.13
N SER A 181 35.31 18.05 16.75
CA SER A 181 36.29 18.88 17.44
C SER A 181 35.63 20.19 17.79
N GLN A 182 35.47 20.46 19.08
CA GLN A 182 34.88 21.71 19.55
C GLN A 182 35.78 22.88 19.17
N LYS A 183 35.37 23.70 18.19
CA LYS A 183 36.19 24.82 17.70
C LYS A 183 35.96 26.15 18.42
N SER A 184 34.90 26.30 19.22
CA SER A 184 34.50 27.63 19.72
C SER A 184 33.63 27.63 20.98
N GLY A 185 33.70 26.59 21.82
CA GLY A 185 32.91 26.50 23.06
C GLY A 185 31.40 26.27 22.87
N LYS A 186 30.88 26.42 21.64
CA LYS A 186 29.52 26.01 21.28
C LYS A 186 29.47 24.50 21.07
N HIS A 187 28.36 23.90 21.46
CA HIS A 187 28.10 22.47 21.28
C HIS A 187 27.14 22.29 20.11
N ASP A 188 27.48 21.37 19.21
CA ASP A 188 26.58 20.99 18.13
C ASP A 188 25.70 19.82 18.55
N HIS A 189 24.54 19.74 17.92
CA HIS A 189 23.56 18.68 18.13
C HIS A 189 23.31 17.95 16.82
N CYS A 190 22.89 16.69 16.92
CA CYS A 190 22.37 15.98 15.76
C CYS A 190 21.12 16.69 15.23
N GLU A 191 21.09 16.96 13.93
CA GLU A 191 20.02 17.69 13.26
C GLU A 191 18.64 17.00 13.35
N PHE A 192 18.64 15.68 13.60
CA PHE A 192 17.43 14.87 13.72
C PHE A 192 17.02 14.63 15.17
N CYS A 193 17.91 14.07 15.99
CA CYS A 193 17.59 13.62 17.35
C CYS A 193 18.08 14.54 18.46
N ARG A 194 18.77 15.63 18.12
CA ARG A 194 19.36 16.61 19.05
C ARG A 194 20.35 16.03 20.07
N THR A 195 20.89 14.84 19.82
CA THR A 195 21.97 14.27 20.64
C THR A 195 23.22 15.15 20.51
N LYS A 196 23.85 15.45 21.65
CA LYS A 196 25.02 16.34 21.74
C LYS A 196 26.29 15.69 21.22
N PHE A 197 27.14 16.48 20.57
CA PHE A 197 28.51 16.10 20.22
C PHE A 197 29.54 16.73 21.16
N GLY A 198 30.63 16.01 21.47
CA GLY A 198 31.82 16.53 22.16
C GLY A 198 31.70 16.90 23.64
N TYR A 199 30.65 16.43 24.34
CA TYR A 199 30.52 16.56 25.79
C TYR A 199 30.93 15.26 26.50
N SER A 200 31.17 15.29 27.82
CA SER A 200 31.37 14.07 28.62
C SER A 200 30.15 13.14 28.48
N GLY A 201 30.31 12.01 27.79
CA GLY A 201 29.22 11.08 27.44
C GLY A 201 28.43 11.44 26.18
N GLY A 202 28.85 12.47 25.43
CA GLY A 202 28.31 12.81 24.11
C GLY A 202 28.96 12.03 22.97
N LEU A 203 28.47 12.24 21.75
CA LEU A 203 29.03 11.59 20.56
C LEU A 203 30.35 12.26 20.16
N GLU A 204 31.37 11.45 19.86
CA GLU A 204 32.68 11.94 19.43
C GLU A 204 32.83 12.02 17.91
N ARG A 205 31.97 11.32 17.17
CA ARG A 205 32.03 11.26 15.71
C ARG A 205 30.64 11.19 15.08
N GLY A 206 30.55 11.67 13.85
CA GLY A 206 29.32 11.64 13.06
C GLY A 206 29.55 12.12 11.64
N TYR A 207 28.46 12.22 10.90
CA TYR A 207 28.44 12.76 9.55
C TYR A 207 28.18 14.25 9.61
N ALA A 208 29.08 15.05 9.05
CA ALA A 208 28.95 16.49 8.99
C ALA A 208 28.87 16.99 7.55
N THR A 209 28.23 18.13 7.32
CA THR A 209 28.40 18.84 6.03
C THR A 209 29.85 19.28 5.84
N LYS A 210 30.25 19.61 4.60
CA LYS A 210 31.64 19.96 4.28
C LYS A 210 32.18 21.14 5.11
N ASP A 211 31.32 22.11 5.39
CA ASP A 211 31.59 23.27 6.25
C ASP A 211 31.53 22.95 7.75
N ARG A 212 31.14 21.72 8.13
CA ARG A 212 30.90 21.24 9.49
C ARG A 212 29.84 22.03 10.26
N TYR A 213 28.92 22.67 9.55
CA TYR A 213 27.83 23.44 10.17
C TYR A 213 26.70 22.54 10.68
N LEU A 214 26.35 21.48 9.93
CA LEU A 214 25.31 20.52 10.32
C LEU A 214 25.95 19.18 10.66
N TRP A 215 25.46 18.55 11.73
CA TRP A 215 25.92 17.26 12.22
C TRP A 215 24.78 16.24 12.32
N ILE A 216 25.07 15.01 11.93
CA ILE A 216 24.14 13.89 11.93
C ILE A 216 24.85 12.72 12.61
N CYS A 217 24.25 12.17 13.68
CA CYS A 217 24.81 10.98 14.34
C CYS A 217 24.69 9.76 13.43
N GLU A 218 25.56 8.76 13.62
CA GLU A 218 25.58 7.54 12.79
C GLU A 218 24.21 6.85 12.72
N LYS A 219 23.49 6.79 13.85
CA LYS A 219 22.16 6.20 13.90
C LYS A 219 21.17 6.94 13.00
N CYS A 220 21.09 8.27 13.11
CA CYS A 220 20.19 9.05 12.26
C CYS A 220 20.62 9.07 10.80
N PHE A 221 21.94 9.01 10.53
CA PHE A 221 22.41 8.85 9.16
C PHE A 221 21.88 7.54 8.57
N GLU A 222 22.03 6.42 9.27
CA GLU A 222 21.57 5.12 8.77
C GLU A 222 20.05 5.06 8.58
N ASP A 223 19.29 5.61 9.53
CA ASP A 223 17.82 5.66 9.45
C ASP A 223 17.31 6.49 8.25
N PHE A 224 18.03 7.58 7.91
CA PHE A 224 17.55 8.59 6.96
C PHE A 224 18.33 8.67 5.64
N LYS A 225 19.43 7.91 5.45
CA LYS A 225 20.31 8.01 4.26
C LYS A 225 19.57 7.88 2.94
N ASP A 226 18.63 6.93 2.85
CA ASP A 226 17.89 6.70 1.61
C ASP A 226 16.82 7.77 1.39
N MET A 227 16.18 8.22 2.47
CA MET A 227 15.12 9.24 2.41
C MET A 227 15.68 10.59 1.95
N PHE A 228 16.84 10.97 2.48
CA PHE A 228 17.50 12.24 2.15
C PHE A 228 18.51 12.12 1.00
N ASN A 229 18.71 10.91 0.47
CA ASN A 229 19.71 10.62 -0.55
C ASN A 229 21.10 11.17 -0.20
N PHE A 230 21.57 10.89 1.02
CA PHE A 230 22.85 11.40 1.50
C PHE A 230 24.01 10.86 0.68
N LYS A 231 24.97 11.74 0.36
CA LYS A 231 26.18 11.38 -0.38
C LYS A 231 27.39 11.50 0.53
N VAL A 232 27.94 10.35 0.93
CA VAL A 232 29.20 10.34 1.67
C VAL A 232 30.35 10.64 0.73
N ILE A 233 31.02 11.75 0.94
CA ILE A 233 32.24 12.11 0.22
C ILE A 233 33.44 11.71 1.05
N GLN A 234 34.42 11.05 0.42
CA GLN A 234 35.68 10.76 1.10
C GLN A 234 36.42 12.08 1.30
N ASN A 235 36.82 12.33 2.54
CA ASN A 235 37.72 13.42 2.85
C ASN A 235 39.11 12.98 2.38
N ARG A 236 39.46 13.26 1.12
CA ARG A 236 40.84 13.10 0.64
C ARG A 236 41.66 14.12 1.42
N LYS A 237 42.45 13.61 2.37
CA LYS A 237 43.46 14.38 3.08
C LYS A 237 44.48 14.93 2.09
#